data_AF-A0A948D255-F1
#
_entry.id   AF-A0A948D255-F1
#
_cell.length_a   1.000
_cell.length_b   1.000
_cell.length_c   1.000
_cell.angle_alpha   90.00
_cell.angle_beta   90.00
_cell.angle_gamma   90.00
#
_symmetry.space_group_name_H-M   'P 1'
#
loop_
_entity.id
_entity.type
_entity.pdbx_description
1 polymer ?
#
loop_
_entity_poly.entity_id
_entity_poly.type
_entity_poly.pdbx_seq_one_letter_code
_entity_poly.pdbx_strand_id
1 'polypeptide(L)'
;RLVTCSETKAVYFLGNDGKRWIFPNEKTYFTWYENFDKVETISCAELAIYPLGRVITNQAGTRLVKITSIPKVYAVEPNGILRWITTEEQAAKLYGTNWNQRVDDVPDGFWTVYTEGSPLADAEYPKGTVLKESDDSYYFVEGSLKRNVAKSLLGNLLQKSALVDIGNLQKGVELDETSWANLHEIGEAVDLVKPAEPNAFAAPDAAPTVSAPETTPGLNDNANPQDSLSAKPKKTVIAGVKTIYDDTVWPTGSKIMSSPFGPRLKASDDYRYDFHRGIDIPGTLGEAVNSIADGEIYRTYEENEPGNPYPSGGTVVVVRHTDDQPIIFHGVAYTQYYSVYMHLKEITVAKAESGGPYQAIKKGEKLGTLGHSGETDFDHVHFEIRIGTTCSLDYQKANPETSCAKFFSEPTDPHVNPLLFLDYTDSNSLDLEIMQTNSLNVLVKSKELDFNEIRVFAEGKERRIDFNERYNIDHENMDNPTYQNITITPEKFNSQSSEYKINFEFIGSPEPEKIQIRDIWGQGIEWKK
;
A
#
# COMPACT_ATOMS: atom_id res chain seq x y z
N ARG A 1 5.68 0.09 -24.70
CA ARG A 1 6.14 -0.11 -26.11
C ARG A 1 7.21 -1.22 -26.14
N LEU A 2 7.20 -2.16 -27.09
CA LEU A 2 8.24 -3.21 -27.16
C LEU A 2 9.35 -2.83 -28.13
N VAL A 3 10.61 -2.92 -27.68
CA VAL A 3 11.76 -2.47 -28.49
C VAL A 3 12.95 -3.41 -28.43
N THR A 4 13.77 -3.35 -29.47
CA THR A 4 15.12 -3.94 -29.53
C THR A 4 16.05 -3.02 -30.34
N CYS A 5 17.34 -3.31 -30.39
CA CYS A 5 18.26 -2.62 -31.30
C CYS A 5 19.18 -3.61 -32.02
N SER A 6 19.72 -3.21 -33.18
CA SER A 6 20.43 -4.12 -34.10
C SER A 6 21.69 -4.78 -33.53
N GLU A 7 22.24 -4.27 -32.42
CA GLU A 7 23.45 -4.81 -31.77
C GLU A 7 23.15 -5.86 -30.69
N THR A 8 21.87 -6.09 -30.34
CA THR A 8 21.46 -7.05 -29.32
C THR A 8 20.34 -7.95 -29.80
N LYS A 9 20.22 -9.13 -29.18
CA LYS A 9 19.06 -10.02 -29.34
C LYS A 9 18.05 -9.87 -28.21
N ALA A 10 18.32 -8.99 -27.23
CA ALA A 10 17.41 -8.73 -26.14
C ALA A 10 16.19 -7.92 -26.61
N VAL A 11 15.03 -8.28 -26.09
CA VAL A 11 13.80 -7.51 -26.23
C VAL A 11 13.55 -6.79 -24.91
N TYR A 12 13.08 -5.55 -25.00
CA TYR A 12 12.75 -4.71 -23.86
C TYR A 12 11.31 -4.24 -23.94
N PHE A 13 10.68 -4.06 -22.78
CA PHE A 13 9.46 -3.30 -22.66
C PHE A 13 9.79 -1.89 -22.17
N LEU A 14 9.50 -0.87 -22.97
CA LEU A 14 9.53 0.53 -22.55
C LEU A 14 8.26 0.83 -21.76
N GLY A 15 8.43 1.02 -20.45
CA GLY A 15 7.39 1.43 -19.53
C GLY A 15 7.06 2.91 -19.63
N ASN A 16 5.93 3.30 -19.05
CA ASN A 16 5.52 4.70 -18.96
C ASN A 16 6.42 5.51 -18.01
N ASP A 17 7.21 4.81 -17.18
CA ASP A 17 8.28 5.34 -16.33
C ASP A 17 9.53 5.80 -17.10
N GLY A 18 9.54 5.62 -18.43
CA GLY A 18 10.68 5.95 -19.28
C GLY A 18 11.87 4.99 -19.12
N LYS A 19 11.67 3.81 -18.51
CA LYS A 19 12.70 2.78 -18.39
C LYS A 19 12.47 1.63 -19.36
N ARG A 20 13.55 0.96 -19.73
CA ARG A 20 13.51 -0.28 -20.54
C ARG A 20 13.64 -1.50 -19.64
N TRP A 21 12.58 -2.27 -19.52
CA TRP A 21 12.49 -3.45 -18.69
C TRP A 21 12.92 -4.69 -19.46
N ILE A 22 13.50 -5.65 -18.74
CA ILE A 22 14.29 -6.73 -19.34
C ILE A 22 13.48 -8.02 -19.31
N PHE A 23 13.31 -8.67 -20.45
CA PHE A 23 12.91 -10.08 -20.46
C PHE A 23 14.15 -10.97 -20.21
N PRO A 24 14.14 -11.84 -19.18
CA PRO A 24 15.24 -12.76 -18.89
C PRO A 24 15.65 -13.62 -20.09
N ASN A 25 14.66 -14.12 -20.81
CA ASN A 25 14.81 -15.00 -21.95
C ASN A 25 13.53 -15.02 -22.80
N GLU A 26 13.60 -15.72 -23.93
CA GLU A 26 12.46 -15.89 -24.84
C GLU A 26 11.26 -16.60 -24.19
N LYS A 27 11.49 -17.55 -23.26
CA LYS A 27 10.40 -18.28 -22.60
C LYS A 27 9.55 -17.34 -21.76
N THR A 28 10.18 -16.43 -21.01
CA THR A 28 9.48 -15.38 -20.27
C THR A 28 8.77 -14.39 -21.20
N TYR A 29 9.37 -14.02 -22.33
CA TYR A 29 8.68 -13.18 -23.31
C TYR A 29 7.38 -13.84 -23.83
N PHE A 30 7.44 -15.12 -24.18
CA PHE A 30 6.31 -15.89 -24.68
C PHE A 30 5.26 -16.23 -23.61
N THR A 31 5.49 -15.88 -22.34
CA THR A 31 4.38 -15.86 -21.38
C THR A 31 3.45 -14.68 -21.65
N TRP A 32 4.00 -13.52 -22.03
CA TRP A 32 3.25 -12.27 -22.21
C TRP A 32 2.79 -12.02 -23.67
N TYR A 33 3.57 -12.44 -24.67
CA TYR A 33 3.30 -12.14 -26.08
C TYR A 33 3.34 -13.40 -26.95
N GLU A 34 2.52 -13.40 -28.02
CA GLU A 34 2.37 -14.56 -28.93
C GLU A 34 3.59 -14.76 -29.81
N ASN A 35 4.13 -13.65 -30.32
CA ASN A 35 5.21 -13.59 -31.28
C ASN A 35 5.93 -12.24 -31.15
N PHE A 36 6.97 -12.03 -31.95
CA PHE A 36 7.76 -10.80 -31.94
C PHE A 36 7.21 -9.70 -32.87
N ASP A 37 6.01 -9.84 -33.44
CA ASP A 37 5.48 -8.91 -34.46
C ASP A 37 5.29 -7.49 -33.92
N LYS A 38 5.11 -7.36 -32.60
CA LYS A 38 4.97 -6.07 -31.90
C LYS A 38 6.32 -5.45 -31.48
N VAL A 39 7.45 -6.13 -31.71
CA VAL A 39 8.78 -5.62 -31.32
C VAL A 39 9.31 -4.67 -32.39
N GLU A 40 9.53 -3.42 -32.01
CA GLU A 40 10.11 -2.41 -32.89
C GLU A 40 11.63 -2.40 -32.77
N THR A 41 12.33 -2.32 -33.91
CA THR A 41 13.78 -2.08 -33.90
C THR A 41 14.04 -0.57 -33.88
N ILE A 42 14.66 -0.09 -32.80
CA ILE A 42 15.12 1.29 -32.66
C ILE A 42 16.65 1.36 -32.75
N SER A 43 17.20 2.57 -32.86
CA SER A 43 18.66 2.74 -32.82
C SER A 43 19.21 2.40 -31.43
N CYS A 44 20.42 1.83 -31.34
CA CYS A 44 21.01 1.54 -30.03
C CYS A 44 21.30 2.82 -29.22
N ALA A 45 21.50 3.96 -29.89
CA ALA A 45 21.61 5.27 -29.25
C ALA A 45 20.30 5.70 -28.60
N GLU A 46 19.15 5.55 -29.28
CA GLU A 46 17.83 5.79 -28.70
C GLU A 46 17.55 4.81 -27.55
N LEU A 47 17.84 3.52 -27.76
CA LEU A 47 17.65 2.51 -26.72
C LEU A 47 18.44 2.88 -25.45
N ALA A 48 19.66 3.42 -25.59
CA ALA A 48 20.54 3.84 -24.50
C ALA A 48 20.06 5.08 -23.72
N ILE A 49 19.13 5.87 -24.28
CA ILE A 49 18.49 6.99 -23.55
C ILE A 49 17.65 6.45 -22.40
N TYR A 50 17.01 5.30 -22.59
CA TYR A 50 16.15 4.68 -21.58
C TYR A 50 16.98 3.89 -20.55
N PRO A 51 16.98 4.29 -19.26
CA PRO A 51 17.65 3.53 -18.21
C PRO A 51 17.07 2.12 -18.08
N LEU A 52 17.86 1.17 -17.57
CA LEU A 52 17.34 -0.16 -17.26
C LEU A 52 16.31 -0.04 -16.13
N GLY A 53 15.15 -0.66 -16.34
CA GLY A 53 14.13 -0.86 -15.33
C GLY A 53 14.25 -2.26 -14.72
N ARG A 54 13.10 -2.84 -14.39
CA ARG A 54 13.03 -4.14 -13.73
C ARG A 54 13.20 -5.30 -14.70
N VAL A 55 13.45 -6.48 -14.14
CA VAL A 55 13.40 -7.74 -14.87
C VAL A 55 11.96 -8.25 -14.82
N ILE A 56 11.39 -8.55 -15.98
CA ILE A 56 10.03 -9.04 -16.14
C ILE A 56 9.98 -10.51 -15.73
N THR A 57 9.02 -10.86 -14.88
CA THR A 57 8.76 -12.25 -14.47
C THR A 57 7.86 -12.97 -15.48
N ASN A 58 7.77 -14.29 -15.37
CA ASN A 58 6.80 -15.08 -16.12
C ASN A 58 5.37 -14.60 -15.77
N GLN A 59 4.53 -14.43 -16.78
CA GLN A 59 3.16 -13.95 -16.60
C GLN A 59 2.39 -14.91 -15.69
N ALA A 60 1.70 -14.35 -14.70
CA ALA A 60 0.91 -15.12 -13.76
C ALA A 60 -0.09 -16.05 -14.46
N GLY A 61 -0.29 -17.24 -13.92
CA GLY A 61 -1.24 -18.23 -14.46
C GLY A 61 -0.87 -18.87 -15.81
N THR A 62 0.30 -18.59 -16.40
CA THR A 62 0.70 -19.16 -17.71
C THR A 62 1.60 -20.39 -17.62
N ARG A 63 2.66 -20.32 -16.81
CA ARG A 63 3.73 -21.31 -16.72
C ARG A 63 4.07 -21.59 -15.25
N LEU A 64 4.46 -22.82 -14.99
CA LEU A 64 5.12 -23.18 -13.74
C LEU A 64 6.60 -22.84 -13.87
N VAL A 65 7.24 -22.48 -12.77
CA VAL A 65 8.67 -22.16 -12.77
C VAL A 65 9.42 -22.95 -11.73
N LYS A 66 10.70 -23.18 -12.01
CA LYS A 66 11.68 -23.73 -11.08
C LYS A 66 13.07 -23.18 -11.37
N ILE A 67 13.99 -23.43 -10.46
CA ILE A 67 15.43 -23.37 -10.73
C ILE A 67 16.02 -24.77 -10.63
N THR A 68 17.14 -25.00 -11.31
CA THR A 68 17.77 -26.33 -11.32
C THR A 68 18.37 -26.73 -9.97
N SER A 69 18.65 -25.74 -9.11
CA SER A 69 19.25 -25.91 -7.79
C SER A 69 18.25 -26.27 -6.69
N ILE A 70 16.93 -26.16 -6.92
CA ILE A 70 15.88 -26.46 -5.93
C ILE A 70 14.88 -27.47 -6.55
N PRO A 71 14.54 -28.56 -5.86
CA PRO A 71 13.60 -29.57 -6.39
C PRO A 71 12.11 -29.15 -6.31
N LYS A 72 11.81 -27.87 -6.05
CA LYS A 72 10.46 -27.33 -5.93
C LYS A 72 9.97 -26.78 -7.27
N VAL A 73 8.67 -26.93 -7.51
CA VAL A 73 7.96 -26.35 -8.66
C VAL A 73 6.93 -25.36 -8.14
N TYR A 74 6.87 -24.19 -8.76
CA TYR A 74 6.05 -23.08 -8.29
C TYR A 74 5.06 -22.64 -9.36
N ALA A 75 3.83 -22.33 -8.92
CA ALA A 75 2.94 -21.49 -9.70
C ALA A 75 3.36 -20.02 -9.57
N VAL A 76 3.24 -19.26 -10.65
CA VAL A 76 3.50 -17.82 -10.63
C VAL A 76 2.17 -17.08 -10.49
N GLU A 77 2.05 -16.29 -9.43
CA GLU A 77 0.97 -15.35 -9.16
C GLU A 77 1.36 -13.92 -9.59
N PRO A 78 0.41 -12.96 -9.64
CA PRO A 78 0.70 -11.58 -9.99
C PRO A 78 1.89 -11.00 -9.21
N ASN A 79 2.65 -10.12 -9.88
CA ASN A 79 3.87 -9.50 -9.37
C ASN A 79 5.01 -10.48 -9.00
N GLY A 80 5.05 -11.67 -9.62
CA GLY A 80 6.16 -12.60 -9.44
C GLY A 80 6.15 -13.36 -8.11
N ILE A 81 4.99 -13.47 -7.45
CA ILE A 81 4.84 -14.31 -6.26
C ILE A 81 4.91 -15.78 -6.68
N LEU A 82 5.79 -16.55 -6.05
CA LEU A 82 5.89 -18.00 -6.27
C LEU A 82 5.09 -18.74 -5.21
N ARG A 83 4.13 -19.57 -5.62
CA ARG A 83 3.42 -20.44 -4.69
C ARG A 83 3.86 -21.88 -4.91
N TRP A 84 4.49 -22.48 -3.90
CA TRP A 84 5.01 -23.84 -4.00
C TRP A 84 3.86 -24.85 -4.18
N ILE A 85 3.94 -25.67 -5.24
CA ILE A 85 3.07 -26.83 -5.42
C ILE A 85 3.74 -28.02 -4.72
N THR A 86 3.13 -28.47 -3.63
CA THR A 86 3.79 -29.36 -2.66
C THR A 86 3.86 -30.81 -3.11
N THR A 87 2.97 -31.22 -4.03
CA THR A 87 2.91 -32.61 -4.52
C THR A 87 2.62 -32.67 -6.03
N GLU A 88 3.08 -33.75 -6.67
CA GLU A 88 2.74 -34.02 -8.08
C GLU A 88 1.24 -34.25 -8.28
N GLU A 89 0.55 -34.78 -7.26
CA GLU A 89 -0.89 -34.98 -7.28
C GLU A 89 -1.62 -33.62 -7.34
N GLN A 90 -1.19 -32.64 -6.54
CA GLN A 90 -1.69 -31.27 -6.59
C GLN A 90 -1.40 -30.63 -7.96
N ALA A 91 -0.19 -30.82 -8.50
CA ALA A 91 0.18 -30.31 -9.82
C ALA A 91 -0.71 -30.92 -10.93
N ALA A 92 -0.96 -32.23 -10.88
CA ALA A 92 -1.81 -32.93 -11.83
C ALA A 92 -3.29 -32.51 -11.72
N LYS A 93 -3.79 -32.25 -10.50
CA LYS A 93 -5.14 -31.70 -10.29
C LYS A 93 -5.30 -30.31 -10.91
N LEU A 94 -4.31 -29.43 -10.70
CA LEU A 94 -4.38 -28.05 -11.19
C LEU A 94 -4.10 -27.94 -12.69
N TYR A 95 -3.11 -28.67 -13.22
CA TYR A 95 -2.58 -28.43 -14.57
C TYR A 95 -2.69 -29.63 -15.52
N GLY A 96 -3.31 -30.73 -15.06
CA GLY A 96 -3.47 -31.97 -15.81
C GLY A 96 -2.23 -32.88 -15.77
N THR A 97 -2.34 -34.06 -16.38
CA THR A 97 -1.28 -35.10 -16.36
C THR A 97 0.04 -34.66 -17.02
N ASN A 98 0.01 -33.65 -17.89
CA ASN A 98 1.18 -33.07 -18.55
C ASN A 98 1.69 -31.79 -17.85
N TRP A 99 1.40 -31.59 -16.56
CA TRP A 99 1.82 -30.41 -15.79
C TRP A 99 3.33 -30.17 -15.87
N ASN A 100 4.12 -31.24 -15.93
CA ASN A 100 5.58 -31.19 -16.01
C ASN A 100 6.08 -30.55 -17.32
N GLN A 101 5.31 -30.62 -18.41
CA GLN A 101 5.63 -29.95 -19.68
C GLN A 101 5.34 -28.44 -19.65
N ARG A 102 4.73 -27.95 -18.56
CA ARG A 102 4.43 -26.53 -18.32
C ARG A 102 5.45 -25.85 -17.41
N VAL A 103 6.48 -26.59 -16.98
CA VAL A 103 7.54 -26.09 -16.10
C VAL A 103 8.65 -25.49 -16.95
N ASP A 104 8.91 -24.20 -16.76
CA ASP A 104 10.04 -23.49 -17.33
C ASP A 104 11.15 -23.32 -16.29
N ASP A 105 12.39 -23.67 -16.65
CA ASP A 105 13.56 -23.35 -15.84
C ASP A 105 13.87 -21.84 -15.96
N VAL A 106 13.93 -21.18 -14.81
CA VAL A 106 14.39 -19.80 -14.68
C VAL A 106 15.88 -19.84 -14.32
N PRO A 107 16.75 -19.09 -15.00
CA PRO A 107 18.15 -19.00 -14.60
C PRO A 107 18.29 -18.40 -13.19
N ASP A 108 19.18 -18.95 -12.36
CA ASP A 108 19.36 -18.57 -10.95
C ASP A 108 19.54 -17.04 -10.74
N GLY A 109 20.25 -16.36 -11.64
CA GLY A 109 20.48 -14.91 -11.57
C GLY A 109 19.22 -14.04 -11.77
N PHE A 110 18.14 -14.62 -12.28
CA PHE A 110 16.83 -13.98 -12.41
C PHE A 110 15.80 -14.55 -11.44
N TRP A 111 16.21 -15.42 -10.51
CA TRP A 111 15.30 -15.94 -9.49
C TRP A 111 14.99 -14.90 -8.41
N THR A 112 15.92 -13.98 -8.15
CA THR A 112 15.80 -12.95 -7.09
C THR A 112 14.72 -11.91 -7.35
N VAL A 113 14.19 -11.83 -8.58
CA VAL A 113 13.04 -10.96 -8.89
C VAL A 113 11.70 -11.63 -8.59
N TYR A 114 11.73 -12.89 -8.18
CA TYR A 114 10.57 -13.61 -7.68
C TYR A 114 10.56 -13.66 -6.16
N THR A 115 9.35 -13.85 -5.64
CA THR A 115 9.05 -13.66 -4.23
C THR A 115 8.29 -14.89 -3.70
N GLU A 116 8.95 -15.84 -3.00
CA GLU A 116 8.33 -17.11 -2.55
C GLU A 116 7.28 -16.91 -1.47
N GLY A 117 6.00 -17.14 -1.78
CA GLY A 117 4.85 -17.04 -0.88
C GLY A 117 4.56 -18.32 -0.13
N SER A 118 3.45 -18.34 0.61
CA SER A 118 2.97 -19.56 1.25
C SER A 118 2.77 -20.67 0.20
N PRO A 119 2.96 -21.94 0.55
CA PRO A 119 2.61 -23.03 -0.35
C PRO A 119 1.13 -22.98 -0.76
N LEU A 120 0.78 -23.51 -1.95
CA LEU A 120 -0.62 -23.64 -2.33
C LEU A 120 -1.29 -24.71 -1.46
N ALA A 121 -2.48 -24.40 -0.93
CA ALA A 121 -3.31 -25.42 -0.30
C ALA A 121 -3.89 -26.39 -1.36
N ASP A 122 -4.27 -27.60 -0.94
CA ASP A 122 -4.68 -28.70 -1.85
C ASP A 122 -5.86 -28.40 -2.79
N ALA A 123 -6.70 -27.41 -2.46
CA ALA A 123 -7.85 -26.97 -3.25
C ALA A 123 -7.76 -25.49 -3.69
N GLU A 124 -6.58 -24.88 -3.56
CA GLU A 124 -6.35 -23.48 -3.91
C GLU A 124 -5.89 -23.35 -5.36
N TYR A 125 -6.55 -22.48 -6.12
CA TYR A 125 -6.08 -22.06 -7.42
C TYR A 125 -5.16 -20.83 -7.26
N PRO A 126 -3.97 -20.83 -7.87
CA PRO A 126 -3.10 -19.66 -7.80
C PRO A 126 -3.76 -18.47 -8.48
N LYS A 127 -3.57 -17.28 -7.89
CA LYS A 127 -4.00 -16.01 -8.50
C LYS A 127 -3.42 -15.86 -9.90
N GLY A 128 -4.16 -15.26 -10.82
CA GLY A 128 -3.74 -15.14 -12.21
C GLY A 128 -4.17 -16.30 -13.11
N THR A 129 -4.67 -17.41 -12.53
CA THR A 129 -5.11 -18.58 -13.30
C THR A 129 -6.38 -18.29 -14.09
N VAL A 130 -6.42 -18.75 -15.35
CA VAL A 130 -7.64 -18.80 -16.15
C VAL A 130 -8.22 -20.21 -16.13
N LEU A 131 -9.46 -20.32 -15.65
CA LEU A 131 -10.26 -21.53 -15.57
C LEU A 131 -11.27 -21.54 -16.71
N LYS A 132 -11.42 -22.68 -17.39
CA LYS A 132 -12.41 -22.86 -18.47
C LYS A 132 -13.56 -23.73 -17.99
N GLU A 133 -14.71 -23.17 -17.65
CA GLU A 133 -15.89 -23.94 -17.20
C GLU A 133 -16.61 -24.66 -18.35
N SER A 134 -16.73 -24.00 -19.51
CA SER A 134 -17.30 -24.58 -20.74
C SER A 134 -16.62 -23.96 -21.98
N ASP A 135 -17.01 -24.34 -23.20
CA ASP A 135 -16.34 -23.87 -24.42
C ASP A 135 -16.35 -22.35 -24.63
N ASP A 136 -17.29 -21.65 -23.98
CA ASP A 136 -17.44 -20.20 -24.02
C ASP A 136 -17.48 -19.53 -22.63
N SER A 137 -17.27 -20.28 -21.54
CA SER A 137 -17.26 -19.74 -20.16
C SER A 137 -15.86 -19.85 -19.55
N TYR A 138 -15.23 -18.70 -19.32
CA TYR A 138 -13.91 -18.58 -18.72
C TYR A 138 -13.94 -17.71 -17.48
N TYR A 139 -13.09 -18.04 -16.50
CA TYR A 139 -12.94 -17.31 -15.27
C TYR A 139 -11.48 -17.02 -14.93
N PHE A 140 -11.20 -15.81 -14.47
CA PHE A 140 -9.92 -15.39 -13.91
C PHE A 140 -9.93 -15.53 -12.38
N VAL A 141 -8.90 -16.14 -11.81
CA VAL A 141 -8.77 -16.35 -10.36
C VAL A 141 -8.12 -15.16 -9.69
N GLU A 142 -8.83 -14.57 -8.74
CA GLU A 142 -8.36 -13.46 -7.90
C GLU A 142 -8.58 -13.82 -6.42
N GLY A 143 -7.61 -14.51 -5.85
CA GLY A 143 -7.69 -15.06 -4.49
C GLY A 143 -8.77 -16.13 -4.41
N SER A 144 -9.73 -15.95 -3.50
CA SER A 144 -10.89 -16.84 -3.34
C SER A 144 -12.02 -16.58 -4.35
N LEU A 145 -11.84 -15.59 -5.24
CA LEU A 145 -12.83 -15.22 -6.25
C LEU A 145 -12.48 -15.79 -7.62
N LYS A 146 -13.53 -16.07 -8.40
CA LYS A 146 -13.46 -16.30 -9.85
C LYS A 146 -14.26 -15.22 -10.57
N ARG A 147 -13.65 -14.52 -11.53
CA ARG A 147 -14.31 -13.46 -12.31
C ARG A 147 -14.54 -13.91 -13.74
N ASN A 148 -15.76 -13.78 -14.24
CA ASN A 148 -16.02 -14.12 -15.64
C ASN A 148 -15.21 -13.19 -16.55
N VAL A 149 -14.64 -13.75 -17.62
CA VAL A 149 -13.83 -13.01 -18.59
C VAL A 149 -14.16 -13.48 -20.00
N ALA A 150 -14.39 -12.52 -20.89
CA ALA A 150 -14.68 -12.79 -22.29
C ALA A 150 -13.49 -13.49 -22.97
N LYS A 151 -13.78 -14.53 -23.77
CA LYS A 151 -12.77 -15.26 -24.56
C LYS A 151 -11.88 -14.36 -25.42
N SER A 152 -12.44 -13.28 -25.97
CA SER A 152 -11.72 -12.29 -26.78
C SER A 152 -10.59 -11.59 -26.04
N LEU A 153 -10.69 -11.47 -24.71
CA LEU A 153 -9.70 -10.79 -23.87
C LEU A 153 -8.52 -11.70 -23.50
N LEU A 154 -8.76 -13.00 -23.44
CA LEU A 154 -7.82 -13.95 -22.87
C LEU A 154 -6.56 -14.18 -23.70
N GLY A 155 -6.56 -13.87 -25.01
CA GLY A 155 -5.38 -13.98 -25.88
C GLY A 155 -4.55 -15.27 -25.63
N ASN A 156 -3.27 -15.08 -25.31
CA ASN A 156 -2.32 -16.16 -24.96
C ASN A 156 -2.70 -17.02 -23.75
N LEU A 157 -3.51 -16.51 -22.82
CA LEU A 157 -3.90 -17.22 -21.60
C LEU A 157 -4.89 -18.35 -21.89
N LEU A 158 -5.62 -18.28 -23.02
CA LEU A 158 -6.52 -19.36 -23.47
C LEU A 158 -5.79 -20.68 -23.70
N GLN A 159 -4.64 -20.61 -24.36
CA GLN A 159 -3.89 -21.81 -24.78
C GLN A 159 -3.28 -22.56 -23.59
N LYS A 160 -3.30 -21.97 -22.39
CA LYS A 160 -2.56 -22.43 -21.21
C LYS A 160 -3.47 -22.70 -20.01
N SER A 161 -4.80 -22.69 -20.17
CA SER A 161 -5.77 -22.90 -19.09
C SER A 161 -5.70 -24.26 -18.38
N ALA A 162 -6.11 -24.25 -17.10
CA ALA A 162 -6.26 -25.39 -16.20
C ALA A 162 -7.68 -25.96 -16.25
N LEU A 163 -7.83 -27.28 -16.05
CA LEU A 163 -9.13 -27.98 -16.07
C LEU A 163 -9.85 -27.91 -14.69
N VAL A 164 -11.17 -28.06 -14.75
CA VAL A 164 -12.22 -27.58 -13.85
C VAL A 164 -12.47 -28.42 -12.59
N ASP A 165 -12.64 -27.78 -11.42
CA ASP A 165 -13.91 -27.72 -10.67
C ASP A 165 -13.97 -26.36 -9.94
N ILE A 166 -14.87 -25.48 -10.39
CA ILE A 166 -14.98 -24.10 -9.88
C ILE A 166 -15.87 -24.00 -8.63
N GLY A 167 -16.38 -25.12 -8.10
CA GLY A 167 -17.35 -25.14 -7.00
C GLY A 167 -16.88 -24.43 -5.73
N ASN A 168 -15.57 -24.36 -5.49
CA ASN A 168 -14.98 -23.80 -4.27
C ASN A 168 -14.70 -22.29 -4.34
N LEU A 169 -14.74 -21.67 -5.52
CA LEU A 169 -14.45 -20.24 -5.69
C LEU A 169 -15.74 -19.42 -5.77
N GLN A 170 -15.78 -18.33 -4.99
CA GLN A 170 -16.91 -17.41 -4.98
C GLN A 170 -16.96 -16.61 -6.30
N LYS A 171 -18.16 -16.40 -6.85
CA LYS A 171 -18.33 -15.63 -8.10
C LYS A 171 -18.08 -14.14 -7.83
N GLY A 172 -17.05 -13.58 -8.45
CA GLY A 172 -16.74 -12.16 -8.45
C GLY A 172 -17.48 -11.40 -9.58
N VAL A 173 -17.26 -10.08 -9.63
CA VAL A 173 -17.76 -9.20 -10.70
C VAL A 173 -17.06 -9.56 -12.03
N GLU A 174 -17.81 -9.52 -13.13
CA GLU A 174 -17.30 -9.74 -14.49
C GLU A 174 -16.19 -8.71 -14.84
N LEU A 175 -15.16 -9.17 -15.56
CA LEU A 175 -14.07 -8.31 -16.01
C LEU A 175 -14.40 -7.69 -17.37
N ASP A 176 -14.48 -6.35 -17.40
CA ASP A 176 -14.53 -5.59 -18.66
C ASP A 176 -13.12 -5.46 -19.28
N GLU A 177 -13.05 -4.91 -20.51
CA GLU A 177 -11.79 -4.81 -21.26
C GLU A 177 -10.73 -3.98 -20.51
N THR A 178 -11.13 -2.91 -19.83
CA THR A 178 -10.24 -2.02 -19.07
C THR A 178 -9.70 -2.71 -17.81
N SER A 179 -10.57 -3.38 -17.05
CA SER A 179 -10.19 -4.13 -15.86
C SER A 179 -9.28 -5.30 -16.21
N TRP A 180 -9.54 -5.94 -17.34
CA TRP A 180 -8.68 -6.98 -17.88
C TRP A 180 -7.29 -6.45 -18.27
N ALA A 181 -7.23 -5.33 -18.99
CA ALA A 181 -5.98 -4.70 -19.39
C ALA A 181 -5.11 -4.34 -18.18
N ASN A 182 -5.69 -3.76 -17.13
CA ASN A 182 -4.97 -3.42 -15.90
C ASN A 182 -4.39 -4.65 -15.16
N LEU A 183 -5.01 -5.82 -15.30
CA LEU A 183 -4.56 -7.06 -14.68
C LEU A 183 -3.51 -7.82 -15.52
N HIS A 184 -3.44 -7.56 -16.83
CA HIS A 184 -2.70 -8.40 -17.78
C HIS A 184 -1.75 -7.65 -18.72
N GLU A 185 -1.69 -6.33 -18.67
CA GLU A 185 -0.63 -5.57 -19.33
C GLU A 185 0.69 -5.77 -18.58
N ILE A 186 1.82 -5.61 -19.28
CA ILE A 186 3.11 -5.38 -18.62
C ILE A 186 3.05 -3.98 -18.01
N GLY A 187 2.25 -3.85 -16.95
CA GLY A 187 2.16 -2.66 -16.12
C GLY A 187 3.34 -2.64 -15.17
N GLU A 188 3.60 -1.46 -14.60
CA GLU A 188 4.51 -1.29 -13.47
C GLU A 188 4.29 -2.47 -12.53
N ALA A 189 5.30 -3.33 -12.42
CA ALA A 189 5.44 -4.01 -11.16
C ALA A 189 5.47 -2.85 -10.15
N VAL A 190 4.42 -2.75 -9.36
CA VAL A 190 4.48 -2.35 -7.98
C VAL A 190 5.44 -3.41 -7.39
N ASP A 191 6.62 -3.01 -6.90
CA ASP A 191 7.69 -3.91 -6.42
C ASP A 191 7.13 -4.78 -5.29
N LEU A 192 6.58 -5.95 -5.61
CA LEU A 192 6.42 -7.02 -4.62
C LEU A 192 7.76 -7.71 -4.42
N VAL A 193 8.71 -6.96 -3.86
CA VAL A 193 9.86 -7.53 -3.16
C VAL A 193 9.35 -7.98 -1.79
N LYS A 194 9.41 -9.28 -1.51
CA LYS A 194 9.25 -9.81 -0.16
C LYS A 194 10.38 -9.31 0.74
N PRO A 195 10.10 -8.90 1.99
CA PRO A 195 11.08 -9.00 3.06
C PRO A 195 11.44 -10.47 3.30
N ALA A 196 12.71 -10.73 3.56
CA ALA A 196 13.18 -12.00 4.08
C ALA A 196 12.50 -12.31 5.42
N GLU A 197 12.01 -13.54 5.59
CA GLU A 197 11.73 -14.04 6.93
C GLU A 197 13.06 -14.19 7.70
N PRO A 198 13.16 -13.73 8.95
CA PRO A 198 14.30 -14.04 9.79
C PRO A 198 14.30 -15.53 10.14
N ASN A 199 15.45 -16.17 9.94
CA ASN A 199 15.76 -17.53 10.35
C ASN A 199 15.20 -17.86 11.74
N ALA A 200 14.25 -18.80 11.80
CA ALA A 200 13.89 -19.48 13.03
C ALA A 200 15.08 -20.34 13.49
N PHE A 201 15.88 -19.83 14.42
CA PHE A 201 16.78 -20.67 15.20
C PHE A 201 15.94 -21.48 16.19
N ALA A 202 16.06 -22.80 16.08
CA ALA A 202 15.49 -23.77 17.01
C ALA A 202 15.94 -23.47 18.45
N ALA A 203 14.99 -23.45 19.38
CA ALA A 203 15.25 -23.64 20.81
C ALA A 203 14.93 -25.11 21.18
N PRO A 204 15.74 -25.76 22.03
CA PRO A 204 15.71 -27.20 22.25
C PRO A 204 14.59 -27.68 23.19
N ASP A 205 14.26 -28.96 23.03
CA ASP A 205 13.36 -29.79 23.85
C ASP A 205 13.56 -29.71 25.38
N ALA A 206 12.43 -29.75 26.10
CA ALA A 206 12.05 -30.78 27.08
C ALA A 206 11.34 -30.24 28.36
N ALA A 207 10.01 -30.42 28.40
CA ALA A 207 9.17 -31.09 29.44
C ALA A 207 9.24 -30.70 30.95
N PRO A 208 8.23 -31.03 31.80
CA PRO A 208 6.80 -31.32 31.53
C PRO A 208 5.79 -30.69 32.53
N THR A 209 4.53 -30.62 32.07
CA THR A 209 3.22 -30.80 32.75
C THR A 209 3.03 -30.46 34.24
N VAL A 210 1.99 -29.64 34.52
CA VAL A 210 1.00 -29.91 35.61
C VAL A 210 -0.41 -29.51 35.14
N SER A 211 -1.33 -30.44 35.39
CA SER A 211 -2.78 -30.46 35.15
C SER A 211 -3.60 -29.46 35.95
N ALA A 212 -4.74 -29.02 35.40
CA ALA A 212 -5.92 -28.64 36.18
C ALA A 212 -7.22 -29.13 35.47
N PRO A 213 -8.27 -29.49 36.23
CA PRO A 213 -9.39 -30.29 35.74
C PRO A 213 -10.61 -29.47 35.28
N GLU A 214 -11.44 -30.14 34.50
CA GLU A 214 -12.79 -29.73 34.08
C GLU A 214 -13.76 -29.57 35.26
N THR A 215 -14.71 -28.63 35.14
CA THR A 215 -16.10 -28.79 35.63
C THR A 215 -17.11 -27.98 34.80
N THR A 216 -17.83 -28.67 33.89
CA THR A 216 -19.31 -28.73 33.70
C THR A 216 -20.14 -27.48 33.30
N PRO A 217 -21.42 -27.62 32.85
CA PRO A 217 -21.98 -28.48 31.78
C PRO A 217 -23.07 -27.78 30.91
N GLY A 218 -23.38 -28.39 29.75
CA GLY A 218 -24.73 -28.58 29.14
C GLY A 218 -25.68 -27.37 28.90
N LEU A 219 -25.88 -26.99 27.63
CA LEU A 219 -26.99 -27.39 26.73
C LEU A 219 -28.22 -26.45 26.76
N ASN A 220 -28.52 -25.83 25.61
CA ASN A 220 -29.79 -26.05 24.92
C ASN A 220 -29.76 -25.51 23.48
N ASP A 221 -29.84 -26.44 22.54
CA ASP A 221 -30.26 -26.21 21.16
C ASP A 221 -31.78 -26.05 21.09
N ASN A 222 -32.24 -25.14 20.24
CA ASN A 222 -33.41 -25.36 19.38
C ASN A 222 -33.42 -24.33 18.24
N ALA A 223 -33.31 -24.84 17.02
CA ALA A 223 -33.34 -24.10 15.76
C ALA A 223 -34.76 -23.66 15.35
N ASN A 224 -34.88 -22.55 14.61
CA ASN A 224 -35.32 -22.61 13.21
C ASN A 224 -34.99 -21.29 12.46
N PRO A 225 -34.71 -21.33 11.14
CA PRO A 225 -34.21 -20.22 10.34
C PRO A 225 -35.31 -19.56 9.50
N GLN A 226 -35.28 -18.23 9.38
CA GLN A 226 -35.73 -17.42 8.25
C GLN A 226 -35.76 -15.95 8.70
N ASP A 227 -34.74 -15.19 8.36
CA ASP A 227 -34.99 -14.00 7.55
C ASP A 227 -33.71 -13.54 6.86
N SER A 228 -33.88 -13.29 5.57
CA SER A 228 -32.84 -13.06 4.58
C SER A 228 -32.80 -11.57 4.20
N LEU A 229 -31.61 -11.11 3.83
CA LEU A 229 -31.34 -10.05 2.84
C LEU A 229 -31.57 -8.59 3.25
N SER A 230 -30.47 -7.89 3.54
CA SER A 230 -30.12 -6.67 2.79
C SER A 230 -28.63 -6.32 2.94
N ALA A 231 -27.73 -7.11 2.33
CA ALA A 231 -26.37 -6.67 2.07
C ALA A 231 -26.37 -5.78 0.83
N LYS A 232 -26.13 -4.47 1.01
CA LYS A 232 -25.90 -3.52 -0.10
C LYS A 232 -24.47 -3.67 -0.63
N PRO A 233 -24.22 -3.34 -1.91
CA PRO A 233 -23.11 -3.89 -2.70
C PRO A 233 -21.76 -3.25 -2.36
N LYS A 234 -20.71 -4.08 -2.36
CA LYS A 234 -19.30 -3.72 -2.19
C LYS A 234 -18.79 -2.97 -3.43
N LYS A 235 -18.23 -1.77 -3.23
CA LYS A 235 -17.64 -0.92 -4.29
C LYS A 235 -16.16 -1.27 -4.49
N THR A 236 -15.75 -1.27 -5.76
CA THR A 236 -14.42 -1.61 -6.30
C THR A 236 -13.45 -0.43 -6.22
N VAL A 237 -12.16 -0.71 -5.99
CA VAL A 237 -11.06 0.27 -6.01
C VAL A 237 -10.55 0.46 -7.44
N ILE A 238 -10.62 1.69 -7.94
CA ILE A 238 -10.07 2.20 -9.20
C ILE A 238 -9.25 3.44 -8.82
N ALA A 239 -8.11 3.71 -9.44
CA ALA A 239 -7.43 4.99 -9.26
C ALA A 239 -8.39 6.16 -9.61
N GLY A 240 -8.66 7.04 -8.65
CA GLY A 240 -9.75 8.04 -8.72
C GLY A 240 -11.05 7.65 -8.00
N VAL A 241 -11.11 6.48 -7.36
CA VAL A 241 -12.19 6.06 -6.45
C VAL A 241 -11.67 6.10 -5.02
N LYS A 242 -12.40 6.83 -4.16
CA LYS A 242 -12.22 6.85 -2.70
C LYS A 242 -12.13 5.41 -2.19
N THR A 243 -10.92 4.96 -1.94
CA THR A 243 -10.65 3.63 -1.39
C THR A 243 -10.70 3.79 0.10
N ILE A 244 -11.89 3.57 0.66
CA ILE A 244 -12.06 3.44 2.10
C ILE A 244 -11.43 2.09 2.44
N TYR A 245 -10.17 2.12 2.88
CA TYR A 245 -9.37 0.92 3.19
C TYR A 245 -10.10 0.07 4.26
N ASP A 246 -10.66 0.71 5.27
CA ASP A 246 -11.50 0.04 6.27
C ASP A 246 -12.79 0.84 6.54
N ASP A 247 -13.87 0.16 6.95
CA ASP A 247 -15.06 0.83 7.46
C ASP A 247 -14.69 1.51 8.78
N THR A 248 -14.22 2.75 8.74
CA THR A 248 -13.66 3.47 9.89
C THR A 248 -14.62 4.47 10.56
N VAL A 249 -14.20 4.98 11.72
CA VAL A 249 -14.78 6.16 12.38
C VAL A 249 -13.69 7.16 12.75
N TRP A 250 -14.08 8.41 13.02
CA TRP A 250 -13.15 9.38 13.62
C TRP A 250 -12.74 8.95 15.03
N PRO A 251 -11.49 9.25 15.44
CA PRO A 251 -10.98 8.86 16.74
C PRO A 251 -11.62 9.66 17.89
N THR A 252 -12.26 10.80 17.61
CA THR A 252 -12.97 11.63 18.58
C THR A 252 -14.38 11.96 18.08
N GLY A 253 -15.20 12.59 18.93
CA GLY A 253 -16.51 13.12 18.49
C GLY A 253 -16.39 14.32 17.54
N SER A 254 -15.25 14.99 17.51
CA SER A 254 -14.96 16.13 16.63
C SER A 254 -14.39 15.63 15.30
N LYS A 255 -14.81 16.27 14.20
CA LYS A 255 -14.20 16.11 12.86
C LYS A 255 -13.46 17.37 12.40
N ILE A 256 -13.26 18.31 13.31
CA ILE A 256 -12.55 19.57 13.03
C ILE A 256 -11.06 19.31 13.23
N MET A 257 -10.22 19.81 12.34
CA MET A 257 -8.77 19.75 12.46
C MET A 257 -8.21 21.12 12.83
N SER A 258 -7.22 21.15 13.73
CA SER A 258 -6.43 22.34 14.06
C SER A 258 -5.06 22.34 13.38
N SER A 259 -4.56 21.19 12.91
CA SER A 259 -3.36 21.11 12.08
C SER A 259 -3.46 19.94 11.11
N PRO A 260 -3.31 20.19 9.79
CA PRO A 260 -3.40 19.15 8.77
C PRO A 260 -2.12 18.33 8.70
N PHE A 261 -2.17 17.22 7.96
CA PHE A 261 -1.01 16.47 7.54
C PHE A 261 -0.19 17.27 6.52
N GLY A 262 1.13 17.14 6.57
CA GLY A 262 2.06 17.81 5.66
C GLY A 262 2.73 19.05 6.27
N PRO A 263 3.27 19.96 5.44
CA PRO A 263 3.94 21.18 5.91
C PRO A 263 3.05 21.94 6.90
N ARG A 264 3.62 22.53 7.94
CA ARG A 264 2.94 23.48 8.83
C ARG A 264 3.94 24.42 9.52
N LEU A 265 3.40 25.41 10.24
CA LEU A 265 4.13 26.18 11.25
C LEU A 265 3.81 25.64 12.65
N LYS A 266 4.78 24.97 13.30
CA LYS A 266 4.62 24.37 14.63
C LYS A 266 4.61 25.47 15.70
N ALA A 267 3.43 25.72 16.29
CA ALA A 267 3.27 26.82 17.26
C ALA A 267 4.11 26.64 18.52
N SER A 268 4.21 25.40 19.01
CA SER A 268 4.98 25.05 20.22
C SER A 268 6.50 25.18 20.04
N ASP A 269 6.96 25.52 18.84
CA ASP A 269 8.37 25.63 18.48
C ASP A 269 8.61 26.88 17.62
N ASP A 270 8.17 28.04 18.14
CA ASP A 270 8.36 29.38 17.55
C ASP A 270 7.98 29.48 16.06
N TYR A 271 6.88 28.83 15.67
CA TYR A 271 6.38 28.81 14.28
C TYR A 271 7.39 28.26 13.27
N ARG A 272 8.31 27.41 13.70
CA ARG A 272 9.24 26.70 12.81
C ARG A 272 8.46 25.86 11.78
N TYR A 273 9.03 25.74 10.58
CA TYR A 273 8.57 24.77 9.60
C TYR A 273 8.72 23.35 10.15
N ASP A 274 7.66 22.57 10.01
CA ASP A 274 7.57 21.18 10.47
C ASP A 274 6.76 20.41 9.43
N PHE A 275 7.23 19.24 9.01
CA PHE A 275 6.39 18.34 8.25
C PHE A 275 5.58 17.49 9.23
N HIS A 276 4.29 17.82 9.36
CA HIS A 276 3.38 17.18 10.28
C HIS A 276 2.97 15.79 9.79
N ARG A 277 3.33 14.76 10.56
CA ARG A 277 3.18 13.34 10.20
C ARG A 277 1.83 12.73 10.59
N GLY A 278 0.88 13.58 10.96
CA GLY A 278 -0.47 13.22 11.37
C GLY A 278 -1.42 14.40 11.22
N ILE A 279 -2.51 14.37 11.99
CA ILE A 279 -3.47 15.48 12.13
C ILE A 279 -3.70 15.78 13.61
N ASP A 280 -3.96 17.06 13.93
CA ASP A 280 -4.33 17.46 15.28
C ASP A 280 -5.83 17.71 15.33
N ILE A 281 -6.53 16.99 16.21
CA ILE A 281 -7.98 17.05 16.39
C ILE A 281 -8.28 17.66 17.77
N PRO A 282 -8.66 18.94 17.85
CA PRO A 282 -9.00 19.59 19.11
C PRO A 282 -10.30 19.03 19.68
N GLY A 283 -10.41 19.07 21.00
CA GLY A 283 -11.61 18.67 21.74
C GLY A 283 -11.52 19.05 23.20
N THR A 284 -12.43 18.53 24.02
CA THR A 284 -12.45 18.84 25.45
C THR A 284 -11.59 17.84 26.20
N LEU A 285 -10.71 18.31 27.09
CA LEU A 285 -9.89 17.46 27.95
C LEU A 285 -10.73 16.36 28.65
N GLY A 286 -10.34 15.10 28.49
CA GLY A 286 -11.04 13.95 29.05
C GLY A 286 -12.16 13.36 28.19
N GLU A 287 -12.45 13.92 27.01
CA GLU A 287 -13.36 13.29 26.03
C GLU A 287 -12.83 11.94 25.58
N ALA A 288 -13.74 11.03 25.22
CA ALA A 288 -13.36 9.70 24.78
C ALA A 288 -12.57 9.73 23.46
N VAL A 289 -11.49 8.96 23.42
CA VAL A 289 -10.72 8.67 22.21
C VAL A 289 -10.90 7.20 21.89
N ASN A 290 -11.32 6.91 20.67
CA ASN A 290 -11.80 5.59 20.26
C ASN A 290 -10.94 5.01 19.13
N SER A 291 -10.93 3.68 19.02
CA SER A 291 -10.30 3.01 17.90
C SER A 291 -11.04 3.31 16.61
N ILE A 292 -10.30 3.65 15.55
CA ILE A 292 -10.91 4.03 14.26
C ILE A 292 -11.47 2.82 13.51
N ALA A 293 -11.02 1.62 13.85
CA ALA A 293 -11.27 0.37 13.13
C ALA A 293 -11.10 -0.83 14.08
N ASP A 294 -11.50 -2.02 13.63
CA ASP A 294 -11.18 -3.25 14.35
C ASP A 294 -9.65 -3.48 14.32
N GLY A 295 -9.11 -4.08 15.38
CA GLY A 295 -7.68 -4.36 15.43
C GLY A 295 -7.23 -4.95 16.74
N GLU A 296 -5.97 -4.73 17.06
CA GLU A 296 -5.35 -5.20 18.29
C GLU A 296 -4.52 -4.08 18.92
N ILE A 297 -4.61 -3.93 20.25
CA ILE A 297 -3.79 -2.98 21.01
C ILE A 297 -2.34 -3.45 20.92
N TYR A 298 -1.56 -2.80 20.07
CA TYR A 298 -0.21 -3.21 19.75
C TYR A 298 0.78 -2.72 20.80
N ARG A 299 0.70 -1.44 21.17
CA ARG A 299 1.53 -0.84 22.22
C ARG A 299 0.78 0.25 22.96
N THR A 300 1.16 0.45 24.22
CA THR A 300 0.71 1.55 25.07
C THR A 300 1.93 2.12 25.77
N TYR A 301 2.05 3.43 25.80
CA TYR A 301 3.13 4.12 26.51
C TYR A 301 2.54 5.24 27.37
N GLU A 302 2.88 5.26 28.65
CA GLU A 302 2.55 6.41 29.49
C GLU A 302 3.53 7.57 29.28
N GLU A 303 3.08 8.78 29.58
CA GLU A 303 3.95 9.96 29.60
C GLU A 303 5.12 9.73 30.57
N ASN A 304 6.36 9.92 30.08
CA ASN A 304 7.61 9.67 30.80
C ASN A 304 7.92 8.18 31.09
N GLU A 305 7.20 7.22 30.50
CA GLU A 305 7.57 5.79 30.61
C GLU A 305 8.97 5.54 30.02
N PRO A 306 9.89 4.89 30.76
CA PRO A 306 11.19 4.52 30.23
C PRO A 306 11.08 3.68 28.96
N GLY A 307 11.73 4.13 27.88
CA GLY A 307 11.69 3.44 26.59
C GLY A 307 10.49 3.79 25.72
N ASN A 308 9.66 4.77 26.11
CA ASN A 308 8.66 5.37 25.22
C ASN A 308 9.36 6.00 24.00
N PRO A 309 9.15 5.48 22.77
CA PRO A 309 9.81 5.99 21.56
C PRO A 309 9.16 7.27 21.01
N TYR A 310 8.16 7.81 21.70
CA TYR A 310 7.42 9.03 21.35
C TYR A 310 7.66 10.13 22.40
N PRO A 311 8.89 10.63 22.59
CA PRO A 311 9.21 11.54 23.69
C PRO A 311 8.36 12.83 23.67
N SER A 312 8.08 13.39 22.48
CA SER A 312 7.18 14.54 22.32
C SER A 312 5.69 14.16 22.29
N GLY A 313 5.36 12.87 22.12
CA GLY A 313 3.99 12.38 21.93
C GLY A 313 3.21 12.12 23.22
N GLY A 314 3.86 12.22 24.39
CA GLY A 314 3.21 12.06 25.69
C GLY A 314 2.72 10.63 25.95
N THR A 315 1.49 10.50 26.44
CA THR A 315 0.79 9.22 26.58
C THR A 315 0.26 8.78 25.21
N VAL A 316 0.63 7.56 24.80
CA VAL A 316 0.40 7.04 23.45
C VAL A 316 -0.27 5.68 23.46
N VAL A 317 -1.24 5.49 22.57
CA VAL A 317 -1.78 4.17 22.20
C VAL A 317 -1.49 3.90 20.73
N VAL A 318 -1.06 2.68 20.41
CA VAL A 318 -0.85 2.21 19.04
C VAL A 318 -1.74 1.00 18.82
N VAL A 319 -2.62 1.07 17.83
CA VAL A 319 -3.46 -0.05 17.40
C VAL A 319 -2.91 -0.60 16.10
N ARG A 320 -2.72 -1.91 16.04
CA ARG A 320 -2.39 -2.63 14.81
C ARG A 320 -3.69 -3.06 14.14
N HIS A 321 -3.78 -2.78 12.85
CA HIS A 321 -4.89 -3.18 12.01
C HIS A 321 -4.42 -4.16 10.94
N THR A 322 -5.35 -4.98 10.45
CA THR A 322 -5.12 -5.84 9.29
C THR A 322 -6.31 -5.68 8.36
N ASP A 323 -6.02 -5.27 7.13
CA ASP A 323 -6.99 -5.06 6.08
C ASP A 323 -6.92 -6.24 5.09
N ASP A 324 -8.10 -6.74 4.71
CA ASP A 324 -8.23 -7.74 3.65
C ASP A 324 -7.89 -7.15 2.28
N GLN A 325 -8.08 -5.84 2.09
CA GLN A 325 -7.65 -5.10 0.91
C GLN A 325 -6.26 -4.53 1.14
N PRO A 326 -5.29 -4.79 0.24
CA PRO A 326 -3.97 -4.22 0.39
C PRO A 326 -3.98 -2.71 0.15
N ILE A 327 -3.32 -1.98 1.04
CA ILE A 327 -2.95 -0.58 0.88
C ILE A 327 -1.71 -0.52 -0.02
N ILE A 328 -1.78 0.27 -1.09
CA ILE A 328 -0.61 0.49 -1.96
C ILE A 328 0.17 1.68 -1.42
N PHE A 329 1.43 1.46 -1.09
CA PHE A 329 2.34 2.46 -0.55
C PHE A 329 3.73 2.28 -1.16
N HIS A 330 4.28 3.34 -1.77
CA HIS A 330 5.54 3.27 -2.54
C HIS A 330 5.56 2.17 -3.62
N GLY A 331 4.39 1.92 -4.22
CA GLY A 331 4.26 0.84 -5.18
C GLY A 331 4.56 -0.53 -4.55
N VAL A 332 4.18 -0.76 -3.29
CA VAL A 332 4.17 -2.07 -2.64
C VAL A 332 2.83 -2.25 -1.92
N ALA A 333 2.29 -3.47 -1.94
CA ALA A 333 1.02 -3.81 -1.28
C ALA A 333 1.24 -4.22 0.19
N TYR A 334 0.54 -3.56 1.11
CA TYR A 334 0.57 -3.87 2.54
C TYR A 334 -0.84 -4.12 3.07
N THR A 335 -1.02 -5.20 3.83
CA THR A 335 -2.29 -5.47 4.54
C THR A 335 -2.25 -4.97 5.99
N GLN A 336 -1.09 -4.53 6.47
CA GLN A 336 -0.89 -4.09 7.83
C GLN A 336 -0.67 -2.58 7.88
N TYR A 337 -1.41 -1.93 8.76
CA TYR A 337 -1.21 -0.53 9.11
C TYR A 337 -1.45 -0.32 10.61
N TYR A 338 -1.04 0.84 11.10
CA TYR A 338 -1.18 1.22 12.49
C TYR A 338 -1.87 2.56 12.60
N SER A 339 -2.75 2.69 13.58
CA SER A 339 -3.23 3.99 14.03
C SER A 339 -2.53 4.35 15.34
N VAL A 340 -2.04 5.58 15.42
CA VAL A 340 -1.27 6.08 16.57
C VAL A 340 -2.01 7.29 17.16
N TYR A 341 -2.24 7.23 18.46
CA TYR A 341 -2.99 8.21 19.22
C TYR A 341 -2.08 8.81 20.27
N MET A 342 -1.74 10.09 20.15
CA MET A 342 -0.81 10.79 21.02
C MET A 342 -1.48 11.92 21.79
N HIS A 343 -0.73 12.47 22.75
CA HIS A 343 -1.16 13.52 23.68
C HIS A 343 -2.36 13.11 24.54
N LEU A 344 -2.58 11.81 24.76
CA LEU A 344 -3.70 11.34 25.56
C LEU A 344 -3.54 11.75 27.03
N LYS A 345 -4.66 11.85 27.75
CA LYS A 345 -4.63 12.10 29.20
C LYS A 345 -4.52 10.80 30.01
N GLU A 346 -5.21 9.77 29.55
CA GLU A 346 -5.23 8.44 30.18
C GLU A 346 -5.48 7.36 29.14
N ILE A 347 -4.94 6.16 29.40
CA ILE A 347 -5.21 4.93 28.66
C ILE A 347 -6.25 4.12 29.45
N THR A 348 -7.28 3.63 28.76
CA THR A 348 -8.34 2.80 29.39
C THR A 348 -8.31 1.34 29.00
N VAL A 349 -7.52 0.99 27.97
CA VAL A 349 -7.29 -0.40 27.54
C VAL A 349 -6.16 -1.05 28.35
N ALA A 350 -6.03 -2.37 28.28
CA ALA A 350 -4.96 -3.06 28.96
C ALA A 350 -3.59 -2.67 28.37
N LYS A 351 -2.56 -2.64 29.23
CA LYS A 351 -1.18 -2.39 28.79
C LYS A 351 -0.77 -3.46 27.76
N ALA A 352 -0.22 -3.01 26.64
CA ALA A 352 0.32 -3.88 25.59
C ALA A 352 1.84 -3.74 25.49
N GLU A 353 2.54 -4.87 25.61
CA GLU A 353 4.01 -4.94 25.57
C GLU A 353 4.50 -5.77 24.36
N SER A 354 5.80 -5.71 24.09
CA SER A 354 6.40 -6.47 23.00
C SER A 354 6.30 -7.98 23.23
N GLY A 355 5.78 -8.73 22.25
CA GLY A 355 5.73 -10.19 22.27
C GLY A 355 4.60 -10.83 23.11
N GLY A 356 3.73 -10.03 23.73
CA GLY A 356 2.58 -10.53 24.51
C GLY A 356 1.34 -10.82 23.65
N PRO A 357 0.31 -11.48 24.21
CA PRO A 357 -0.99 -11.54 23.55
C PRO A 357 -1.56 -10.13 23.43
N TYR A 358 -1.90 -9.71 22.22
CA TYR A 358 -2.50 -8.40 21.99
C TYR A 358 -4.00 -8.44 22.28
N GLN A 359 -4.49 -7.45 23.01
CA GLN A 359 -5.92 -7.29 23.26
C GLN A 359 -6.62 -6.92 21.96
N ALA A 360 -7.63 -7.67 21.54
CA ALA A 360 -8.51 -7.27 20.44
C ALA A 360 -9.32 -6.02 20.82
N ILE A 361 -9.48 -5.10 19.88
CA ILE A 361 -10.27 -3.87 20.04
C ILE A 361 -11.25 -3.75 18.88
N LYS A 362 -12.47 -3.28 19.16
CA LYS A 362 -13.46 -3.02 18.13
C LYS A 362 -13.48 -1.56 17.70
N LYS A 363 -13.87 -1.32 16.46
CA LYS A 363 -14.15 0.01 15.96
C LYS A 363 -15.09 0.77 16.89
N GLY A 364 -14.72 2.00 17.22
CA GLY A 364 -15.49 2.87 18.10
C GLY A 364 -15.35 2.53 19.59
N GLU A 365 -14.61 1.49 19.96
CA GLU A 365 -14.32 1.16 21.35
C GLU A 365 -13.30 2.13 21.93
N LYS A 366 -13.46 2.49 23.21
CA LYS A 366 -12.66 3.51 23.89
C LYS A 366 -11.25 3.00 24.17
N LEU A 367 -10.26 3.74 23.68
CA LEU A 367 -8.82 3.51 23.92
C LEU A 367 -8.30 4.27 25.14
N GLY A 368 -8.81 5.49 25.31
CA GLY A 368 -8.31 6.44 26.29
C GLY A 368 -9.14 7.72 26.29
N THR A 369 -8.54 8.81 26.76
CA THR A 369 -9.17 10.14 26.67
C THR A 369 -8.24 11.22 26.13
N LEU A 370 -8.84 12.21 25.50
CA LEU A 370 -8.18 13.37 24.91
C LEU A 370 -7.42 14.13 25.99
N GLY A 371 -6.19 14.52 25.69
CA GLY A 371 -5.28 15.06 26.67
C GLY A 371 -4.46 16.26 26.20
N HIS A 372 -3.37 16.44 26.95
CA HIS A 372 -2.39 17.50 26.82
C HIS A 372 -1.03 16.99 27.38
N SER A 373 -0.73 15.71 27.17
CA SER A 373 0.58 15.14 27.57
C SER A 373 1.60 15.36 26.45
N GLY A 374 2.89 15.36 26.78
CA GLY A 374 3.97 15.60 25.81
C GLY A 374 4.12 17.08 25.42
N GLU A 375 4.71 17.33 24.24
CA GLU A 375 5.07 18.68 23.78
C GLU A 375 3.94 19.33 22.96
N THR A 376 2.93 19.84 23.67
CA THR A 376 1.79 20.56 23.09
C THR A 376 1.42 21.82 23.90
N ASP A 377 0.77 22.79 23.25
CA ASP A 377 0.27 24.03 23.87
C ASP A 377 -1.26 24.04 24.06
N PHE A 378 -1.98 23.00 23.61
CA PHE A 378 -3.45 22.92 23.69
C PHE A 378 -3.98 21.49 23.73
N ASP A 379 -5.22 21.35 24.21
CA ASP A 379 -5.91 20.05 24.34
C ASP A 379 -6.30 19.49 22.97
N HIS A 380 -5.74 18.33 22.62
CA HIS A 380 -6.05 17.66 21.36
C HIS A 380 -5.62 16.18 21.37
N VAL A 381 -6.00 15.46 20.30
CA VAL A 381 -5.37 14.20 19.92
C VAL A 381 -4.53 14.46 18.69
N HIS A 382 -3.24 14.15 18.76
CA HIS A 382 -2.43 13.98 17.56
C HIS A 382 -2.62 12.56 17.04
N PHE A 383 -3.08 12.45 15.80
CA PHE A 383 -3.52 11.19 15.20
C PHE A 383 -2.74 10.91 13.92
N GLU A 384 -2.16 9.72 13.83
CA GLU A 384 -1.38 9.29 12.67
C GLU A 384 -1.88 7.95 12.13
N ILE A 385 -1.67 7.75 10.83
CA ILE A 385 -1.68 6.43 10.21
C ILE A 385 -0.28 6.10 9.70
N ARG A 386 0.21 4.90 10.04
CA ARG A 386 1.52 4.40 9.59
C ARG A 386 1.35 3.08 8.85
N ILE A 387 1.92 2.96 7.65
CA ILE A 387 1.85 1.75 6.83
C ILE A 387 2.99 0.80 7.17
N GLY A 388 2.68 -0.48 7.40
CA GLY A 388 3.64 -1.57 7.55
C GLY A 388 4.45 -1.59 8.87
N THR A 389 4.98 -0.45 9.32
CA THR A 389 5.82 -0.34 10.52
C THR A 389 5.39 0.82 11.42
N THR A 390 5.65 0.70 12.73
CA THR A 390 5.39 1.78 13.70
C THR A 390 6.54 2.78 13.81
N CYS A 391 7.70 2.55 13.19
CA CYS A 391 8.89 3.37 13.38
C CYS A 391 8.96 4.51 12.37
N SER A 392 9.08 5.75 12.85
CA SER A 392 9.29 6.93 11.99
C SER A 392 10.63 6.85 11.27
N LEU A 393 10.78 7.55 10.15
CA LEU A 393 12.06 7.58 9.43
C LEU A 393 13.25 7.93 10.34
N ASP A 394 13.09 8.95 11.20
CA ASP A 394 14.11 9.36 12.17
C ASP A 394 14.50 8.21 13.11
N TYR A 395 13.51 7.47 13.62
CA TYR A 395 13.75 6.32 14.50
C TYR A 395 14.47 5.19 13.75
N GLN A 396 14.08 4.93 12.50
CA GLN A 396 14.71 3.90 11.67
C GLN A 396 16.19 4.24 11.43
N LYS A 397 16.50 5.51 11.12
CA LYS A 397 17.88 6.00 10.93
C LYS A 397 18.71 5.93 12.20
N ALA A 398 18.11 6.25 13.35
CA ALA A 398 18.79 6.22 14.65
C ALA A 398 18.99 4.80 15.20
N ASN A 399 18.13 3.85 14.83
CA ASN A 399 18.11 2.48 15.36
C ASN A 399 18.03 1.43 14.22
N PRO A 400 18.98 1.43 13.27
CA PRO A 400 18.92 0.64 12.03
C PRO A 400 18.93 -0.88 12.27
N GLU A 401 19.36 -1.32 13.45
CA GLU A 401 19.40 -2.72 13.84
C GLU A 401 18.02 -3.30 14.20
N THR A 402 17.05 -2.45 14.54
CA THR A 402 15.72 -2.87 15.01
C THR A 402 14.88 -3.51 13.91
N SER A 403 13.96 -4.40 14.28
CA SER A 403 13.08 -5.08 13.31
C SER A 403 12.15 -4.11 12.58
N CYS A 404 11.69 -3.05 13.26
CA CYS A 404 10.84 -2.04 12.65
C CYS A 404 11.59 -1.14 11.65
N ALA A 405 12.91 -0.94 11.84
CA ALA A 405 13.77 -0.20 10.92
C ALA A 405 14.13 -0.99 9.67
N LYS A 406 14.17 -2.31 9.78
CA LYS A 406 14.41 -3.24 8.66
C LYS A 406 13.13 -3.70 7.97
N PHE A 407 11.98 -3.11 8.32
CA PHE A 407 10.70 -3.52 7.76
C PHE A 407 10.65 -3.25 6.25
N PHE A 408 11.06 -2.03 5.85
CA PHE A 408 11.27 -1.68 4.46
C PHE A 408 12.69 -2.05 4.03
N SER A 409 12.89 -2.26 2.73
CA SER A 409 14.22 -2.55 2.16
C SER A 409 15.21 -1.40 2.37
N GLU A 410 14.70 -0.17 2.47
CA GLU A 410 15.46 1.05 2.77
C GLU A 410 14.66 1.90 3.77
N PRO A 411 15.32 2.72 4.62
CA PRO A 411 14.62 3.59 5.57
C PRO A 411 13.57 4.46 4.88
N THR A 412 12.31 4.30 5.27
CA THR A 412 11.16 4.91 4.58
C THR A 412 10.18 5.45 5.61
N ASP A 413 9.71 6.69 5.44
CA ASP A 413 8.76 7.29 6.37
C ASP A 413 7.36 6.66 6.21
N PRO A 414 6.82 5.91 7.19
CA PRO A 414 5.59 5.14 6.99
C PRO A 414 4.32 5.99 7.06
N HIS A 415 4.41 7.28 7.37
CA HIS A 415 3.24 8.11 7.69
C HIS A 415 2.53 8.57 6.42
N VAL A 416 1.22 8.37 6.41
CA VAL A 416 0.33 8.83 5.35
C VAL A 416 -0.76 9.74 5.93
N ASN A 417 -1.37 10.55 5.07
CA ASN A 417 -2.47 11.43 5.46
C ASN A 417 -3.63 10.60 6.06
N PRO A 418 -3.99 10.81 7.34
CA PRO A 418 -5.07 10.06 7.98
C PRO A 418 -6.44 10.16 7.28
N LEU A 419 -6.67 11.20 6.46
CA LEU A 419 -7.89 11.33 5.66
C LEU A 419 -8.06 10.24 4.57
N LEU A 420 -7.00 9.49 4.25
CA LEU A 420 -7.12 8.27 3.45
C LEU A 420 -8.01 7.22 4.13
N PHE A 421 -8.05 7.24 5.46
CA PHE A 421 -8.79 6.27 6.27
C PHE A 421 -10.04 6.89 6.87
N LEU A 422 -10.09 8.19 7.14
CA LEU A 422 -11.21 8.85 7.83
C LEU A 422 -12.28 9.37 6.86
N ASP A 423 -13.54 9.31 7.31
CA ASP A 423 -14.66 9.81 6.51
C ASP A 423 -14.81 11.34 6.62
N TYR A 424 -14.66 12.04 5.51
CA TYR A 424 -15.01 13.46 5.38
C TYR A 424 -15.77 13.70 4.07
N THR A 425 -16.43 14.85 3.99
CA THR A 425 -17.06 15.32 2.76
C THR A 425 -15.96 15.87 1.86
N ASP A 426 -15.76 15.23 0.73
CA ASP A 426 -14.87 15.66 -0.34
C ASP A 426 -15.71 16.35 -1.43
N SER A 427 -15.43 17.63 -1.68
CA SER A 427 -16.04 18.44 -2.73
C SER A 427 -15.02 18.94 -3.76
N ASN A 428 -13.81 18.35 -3.78
CA ASN A 428 -12.73 18.74 -4.68
C ASN A 428 -12.42 20.24 -4.65
N SER A 429 -12.32 20.81 -3.44
CA SER A 429 -12.25 22.26 -3.26
C SER A 429 -10.85 22.88 -3.40
N LEU A 430 -9.89 22.13 -3.94
CA LEU A 430 -8.54 22.62 -4.22
C LEU A 430 -8.56 23.77 -5.23
N ASP A 431 -7.82 24.83 -4.93
CA ASP A 431 -7.68 25.99 -5.81
C ASP A 431 -6.23 26.46 -5.88
N LEU A 432 -5.91 27.24 -6.91
CA LEU A 432 -4.55 27.66 -7.26
C LEU A 432 -4.50 29.17 -7.54
N GLU A 433 -3.56 29.86 -6.90
CA GLU A 433 -3.24 31.26 -7.17
C GLU A 433 -1.80 31.38 -7.65
N ILE A 434 -1.59 31.86 -8.88
CA ILE A 434 -0.24 32.10 -9.42
C ILE A 434 0.20 33.51 -9.03
N MET A 435 1.26 33.61 -8.23
CA MET A 435 1.73 34.87 -7.66
C MET A 435 2.77 35.55 -8.57
N GLN A 436 3.75 34.78 -9.04
CA GLN A 436 4.86 35.22 -9.89
C GLN A 436 5.30 34.07 -10.81
N THR A 437 6.30 34.30 -11.66
CA THR A 437 6.75 33.29 -12.65
C THR A 437 7.17 31.96 -12.03
N ASN A 438 7.62 31.93 -10.77
CA ASN A 438 8.08 30.72 -10.09
C ASN A 438 7.43 30.48 -8.72
N SER A 439 6.39 31.24 -8.36
CA SER A 439 5.73 31.13 -7.05
C SER A 439 4.22 31.05 -7.22
N LEU A 440 3.60 30.11 -6.51
CA LEU A 440 2.17 29.86 -6.51
C LEU A 440 1.68 29.48 -5.11
N ASN A 441 0.40 29.73 -4.85
CA ASN A 441 -0.30 29.25 -3.66
C ASN A 441 -1.26 28.14 -4.03
N VAL A 442 -1.22 27.05 -3.28
CA VAL A 442 -2.31 26.07 -3.22
C VAL A 442 -3.23 26.47 -2.09
N LEU A 443 -4.52 26.58 -2.39
CA LEU A 443 -5.59 26.93 -1.45
C LEU A 443 -6.42 25.68 -1.18
N VAL A 444 -6.57 25.33 0.09
CA VAL A 444 -7.24 24.10 0.56
C VAL A 444 -8.32 24.49 1.55
N LYS A 445 -9.59 24.16 1.31
CA LYS A 445 -10.66 24.54 2.25
C LYS A 445 -10.51 23.77 3.56
N SER A 446 -10.87 24.41 4.68
CA SER A 446 -10.63 23.86 6.01
C SER A 446 -11.38 22.56 6.35
N LYS A 447 -12.34 22.15 5.50
CA LYS A 447 -13.10 20.90 5.65
C LYS A 447 -12.59 19.76 4.78
N GLU A 448 -11.62 20.03 3.91
CA GLU A 448 -11.08 19.13 2.87
C GLU A 448 -9.56 19.25 2.85
N LEU A 449 -8.92 19.02 4.00
CA LEU A 449 -7.47 19.15 4.16
C LEU A 449 -6.73 17.93 3.57
N ASP A 450 -7.02 17.64 2.31
CA ASP A 450 -6.64 16.41 1.59
C ASP A 450 -5.70 16.66 0.40
N PHE A 451 -5.18 17.88 0.27
CA PHE A 451 -4.12 18.17 -0.70
C PHE A 451 -2.92 17.23 -0.50
N ASN A 452 -2.45 16.62 -1.59
CA ASN A 452 -1.35 15.66 -1.55
C ASN A 452 -0.22 15.97 -2.53
N GLU A 453 -0.56 16.37 -3.76
CA GLU A 453 0.42 16.43 -4.85
C GLU A 453 0.33 17.74 -5.62
N ILE A 454 1.50 18.28 -5.98
CA ILE A 454 1.63 19.31 -7.02
C ILE A 454 2.65 18.87 -8.08
N ARG A 455 2.28 19.05 -9.35
CA ARG A 455 3.16 18.87 -10.51
C ARG A 455 3.23 20.15 -11.31
N VAL A 456 4.44 20.63 -11.56
CA VAL A 456 4.72 21.82 -12.35
C VAL A 456 5.51 21.43 -13.57
N PHE A 457 5.01 21.80 -14.75
CA PHE A 457 5.62 21.52 -16.04
C PHE A 457 6.11 22.82 -16.67
N ALA A 458 7.38 22.86 -17.04
CA ALA A 458 7.99 24.00 -17.71
C ALA A 458 9.19 23.55 -18.56
N GLU A 459 9.30 24.05 -19.79
CA GLU A 459 10.38 23.71 -20.75
C GLU A 459 10.54 22.18 -20.94
N GLY A 460 9.43 21.44 -20.98
CA GLY A 460 9.44 19.99 -21.12
C GLY A 460 9.97 19.21 -19.89
N LYS A 461 10.17 19.87 -18.75
CA LYS A 461 10.54 19.24 -17.47
C LYS A 461 9.37 19.22 -16.51
N GLU A 462 9.29 18.17 -15.70
CA GLU A 462 8.33 18.03 -14.60
C GLU A 462 9.04 18.22 -13.26
N ARG A 463 8.46 19.03 -12.38
CA ARG A 463 8.78 19.08 -10.96
C ARG A 463 7.55 18.64 -10.17
N ARG A 464 7.65 17.51 -9.49
CA ARG A 464 6.59 16.91 -8.68
C ARG A 464 6.94 17.05 -7.20
N ILE A 465 5.94 17.29 -6.36
CA ILE A 465 6.02 17.14 -4.91
C ILE A 465 4.84 16.27 -4.52
N ASP A 466 5.07 15.26 -3.69
CA ASP A 466 4.02 14.36 -3.19
C ASP A 466 4.19 14.17 -1.68
N PHE A 467 3.17 14.54 -0.92
CA PHE A 467 3.23 14.49 0.53
C PHE A 467 3.21 13.06 1.03
N ASN A 468 2.25 12.22 0.64
CA ASN A 468 2.19 10.82 1.08
C ASN A 468 3.45 10.02 0.69
N GLU A 469 3.96 10.22 -0.52
CA GLU A 469 5.15 9.51 -1.02
C GLU A 469 6.48 10.19 -0.63
N ARG A 470 6.44 11.31 0.10
CA ARG A 470 7.61 12.16 0.42
C ARG A 470 8.48 12.48 -0.79
N TYR A 471 7.88 12.58 -1.97
CA TYR A 471 8.62 12.83 -3.21
C TYR A 471 9.03 14.31 -3.25
N ASN A 472 10.32 14.57 -3.47
CA ASN A 472 10.93 15.90 -3.37
C ASN A 472 10.68 16.62 -2.04
N ILE A 473 10.66 15.83 -0.96
CA ILE A 473 10.79 16.30 0.42
C ILE A 473 12.16 15.81 0.92
N ASP A 474 12.83 16.61 1.74
CA ASP A 474 14.15 16.26 2.23
C ASP A 474 14.08 15.05 3.18
N HIS A 475 14.58 13.90 2.74
CA HIS A 475 14.57 12.66 3.54
C HIS A 475 15.61 12.68 4.67
N GLU A 476 16.60 13.57 4.62
CA GLU A 476 17.57 13.74 5.70
C GLU A 476 17.04 14.65 6.80
N ASN A 477 16.21 15.64 6.42
CA ASN A 477 15.56 16.53 7.35
C ASN A 477 14.21 16.98 6.79
N MET A 478 13.14 16.26 7.10
CA MET A 478 11.79 16.60 6.59
C MET A 478 11.29 17.96 7.07
N ASP A 479 11.90 18.53 8.11
CA ASP A 479 11.60 19.86 8.61
C ASP A 479 12.40 20.96 7.91
N ASN A 480 13.13 20.62 6.84
CA ASN A 480 13.74 21.57 5.94
C ASN A 480 12.70 22.07 4.91
N PRO A 481 12.32 23.36 4.92
CA PRO A 481 11.34 23.89 3.98
C PRO A 481 11.84 23.93 2.54
N THR A 482 13.15 23.81 2.30
CA THR A 482 13.77 23.95 0.98
C THR A 482 14.53 22.69 0.56
N TYR A 483 14.07 22.04 -0.50
CA TYR A 483 14.72 20.86 -1.06
C TYR A 483 14.67 20.87 -2.60
N GLN A 484 15.76 20.48 -3.26
CA GLN A 484 15.89 20.45 -4.73
C GLN A 484 15.39 21.73 -5.46
N ASN A 485 15.73 22.91 -4.93
CA ASN A 485 15.29 24.22 -5.45
C ASN A 485 13.77 24.42 -5.41
N ILE A 486 13.10 23.81 -4.45
CA ILE A 486 11.70 24.01 -4.14
C ILE A 486 11.64 24.46 -2.68
N THR A 487 11.01 25.61 -2.41
CA THR A 487 10.71 26.06 -1.05
C THR A 487 9.21 25.94 -0.82
N ILE A 488 8.82 25.29 0.27
CA ILE A 488 7.42 25.13 0.69
C ILE A 488 7.19 25.99 1.93
N THR A 489 6.30 26.97 1.84
CA THR A 489 5.99 27.89 2.94
C THR A 489 4.49 27.85 3.25
N PRO A 490 4.08 27.15 4.32
CA PRO A 490 2.68 27.13 4.75
C PRO A 490 2.30 28.41 5.50
N GLU A 491 1.06 28.88 5.35
CA GLU A 491 0.47 29.85 6.28
C GLU A 491 0.05 29.15 7.59
N LYS A 492 -0.13 29.93 8.66
CA LYS A 492 -0.64 29.37 9.91
C LYS A 492 -2.09 28.92 9.73
N PHE A 493 -2.35 27.65 10.02
CA PHE A 493 -3.69 27.06 10.07
C PHE A 493 -4.10 26.74 11.52
N ASN A 494 -5.39 26.88 11.81
CA ASN A 494 -6.03 26.38 13.03
C ASN A 494 -7.52 26.09 12.78
N SER A 495 -8.24 25.61 13.79
CA SER A 495 -9.65 25.22 13.69
C SER A 495 -10.62 26.37 13.37
N GLN A 496 -10.18 27.62 13.43
CA GLN A 496 -10.95 28.82 13.05
C GLN A 496 -10.63 29.28 11.62
N SER A 497 -9.59 28.75 10.98
CA SER A 497 -9.24 29.07 9.60
C SER A 497 -10.33 28.57 8.65
N SER A 498 -10.72 29.40 7.68
CA SER A 498 -11.63 28.99 6.60
C SER A 498 -10.91 28.26 5.47
N GLU A 499 -9.59 28.46 5.37
CA GLU A 499 -8.75 27.98 4.29
C GLU A 499 -7.33 27.77 4.82
N TYR A 500 -6.65 26.78 4.27
CA TYR A 500 -5.24 26.52 4.45
C TYR A 500 -4.50 26.87 3.16
N LYS A 501 -3.47 27.72 3.27
CA LYS A 501 -2.68 28.17 2.14
C LYS A 501 -1.25 27.66 2.25
N ILE A 502 -0.75 27.11 1.15
CA ILE A 502 0.63 26.64 1.04
C ILE A 502 1.26 27.31 -0.17
N ASN A 503 2.30 28.11 0.07
CA ASN A 503 3.11 28.68 -1.00
C ASN A 503 4.18 27.68 -1.44
N PHE A 504 4.34 27.56 -2.75
CA PHE A 504 5.42 26.81 -3.39
C PHE A 504 6.24 27.76 -4.25
N GLU A 505 7.53 27.83 -3.98
CA GLU A 505 8.49 28.56 -4.79
C GLU A 505 9.46 27.60 -5.48
N PHE A 506 9.45 27.59 -6.80
CA PHE A 506 10.32 26.73 -7.62
C PHE A 506 11.54 27.54 -8.08
N ILE A 507 12.54 27.68 -7.21
CA ILE A 507 13.74 28.49 -7.42
C ILE A 507 14.46 28.08 -8.72
N GLY A 508 14.83 29.08 -9.53
CA GLY A 508 15.51 28.89 -10.80
C GLY A 508 14.68 28.18 -11.87
N SER A 509 13.35 28.10 -11.72
CA SER A 509 12.46 27.56 -12.75
C SER A 509 12.04 28.63 -13.74
N PRO A 510 11.88 28.26 -15.02
CA PRO A 510 11.12 29.06 -15.96
C PRO A 510 9.63 29.11 -15.54
N GLU A 511 8.88 29.98 -16.20
CA GLU A 511 7.44 30.12 -15.96
C GLU A 511 6.70 28.82 -16.28
N PRO A 512 5.74 28.40 -15.43
CA PRO A 512 5.00 27.17 -15.67
C PRO A 512 4.15 27.25 -16.93
N GLU A 513 4.17 26.18 -17.72
CA GLU A 513 3.29 25.97 -18.88
C GLU A 513 2.01 25.24 -18.46
N LYS A 514 2.13 24.37 -17.46
CA LYS A 514 1.03 23.58 -16.90
C LYS A 514 1.30 23.29 -15.43
N ILE A 515 0.25 23.36 -14.61
CA ILE A 515 0.28 23.00 -13.19
C ILE A 515 -0.86 22.01 -12.95
N GLN A 516 -0.58 20.94 -12.21
CA GLN A 516 -1.60 20.02 -11.70
C GLN A 516 -1.50 20.01 -10.19
N ILE A 517 -2.61 20.19 -9.49
CA ILE A 517 -2.70 19.95 -8.05
C ILE A 517 -3.73 18.86 -7.82
N ARG A 518 -3.41 17.93 -6.91
CA ARG A 518 -4.25 16.78 -6.63
C ARG A 518 -4.38 16.52 -5.14
N ASP A 519 -5.54 16.03 -4.77
CA ASP A 519 -5.84 15.48 -3.46
C ASP A 519 -5.24 14.07 -3.29
N ILE A 520 -5.45 13.47 -2.12
CA ILE A 520 -5.06 12.10 -1.78
C ILE A 520 -5.73 11.02 -2.65
N TRP A 521 -6.76 11.35 -3.44
CA TRP A 521 -7.48 10.43 -4.34
C TRP A 521 -7.10 10.65 -5.81
N GLY A 522 -6.20 11.60 -6.10
CA GLY A 522 -5.73 11.95 -7.43
C GLY A 522 -6.67 12.86 -8.22
N GLN A 523 -7.74 13.37 -7.58
CA GLN A 523 -8.65 14.37 -8.13
C GLN A 523 -8.13 15.78 -7.84
N GLY A 524 -8.54 16.77 -8.62
CA GLY A 524 -8.08 18.15 -8.44
C GLY A 524 -8.18 18.95 -9.72
N ILE A 525 -7.36 20.00 -9.83
CA ILE A 525 -7.42 20.96 -10.94
C ILE A 525 -6.14 20.94 -11.78
N GLU A 526 -6.31 21.30 -13.04
CA GLU A 526 -5.22 21.53 -13.98
C GLU A 526 -5.30 22.97 -14.50
N TRP A 527 -4.22 23.72 -14.33
CA TRP A 527 -4.02 25.02 -14.94
C TRP A 527 -3.08 24.90 -16.13
N LYS A 528 -3.37 25.64 -17.20
CA LYS A 528 -2.54 25.76 -18.40
C LYS A 528 -2.41 27.23 -18.78
N LYS A 529 -1.21 27.61 -19.20
CA LYS A 529 -0.89 28.97 -19.65
C LYS A 529 -1.56 29.35 -20.96
#